data_AF-A0A266LLT8-F1
#
_entry.id   AF-A0A266LLT8-F1
#
_cell.length_a   1.000
_cell.length_b   1.000
_cell.length_c   1.000
_cell.angle_alpha   90.00
_cell.angle_beta   90.00
_cell.angle_gamma   90.00
#
_symmetry.space_group_name_H-M   'P 1'
#
loop_
_entity.id
_entity.type
_entity.pdbx_description
1 polymer ?
#
loop_
_entity_poly.entity_id
_entity_poly.type
_entity_poly.pdbx_seq_one_letter_code
_entity_poly.pdbx_strand_id
1 'polypeptide(L)'
;MSLTDFFHGITLSLVETGTRIISLPSSSIIGLVDTFTPGLGLVASNVPTLLTRESEAVAAFGADSAITRACKAIFNQSAAAIVAVGVPADTETAVLTSAVIGGVSADGTRTGLQALLDGKSLFNLQPRLVIAPKHSATEAVATAMDVLAGKLKAIGIIDGPNTTDEAATTYVS
;
A
#
# COMPACT_ATOMS: atom_id res chain seq x y z
N MET A 1 -33.42 -3.25 25.67
CA MET A 1 -32.48 -4.16 26.33
C MET A 1 -32.56 -5.48 25.58
N SER A 2 -31.77 -5.63 24.53
CA SER A 2 -31.88 -6.74 23.58
C SER A 2 -31.36 -8.02 24.23
N LEU A 3 -32.16 -9.09 24.16
CA LEU A 3 -31.81 -10.40 24.72
C LEU A 3 -30.55 -10.92 24.03
N THR A 4 -29.52 -11.21 24.83
CA THR A 4 -28.38 -12.04 24.44
C THR A 4 -28.85 -13.49 24.44
N ASP A 5 -29.28 -14.00 23.28
CA ASP A 5 -29.57 -15.42 23.12
C ASP A 5 -28.24 -16.20 23.11
N PHE A 6 -27.97 -16.88 24.22
CA PHE A 6 -26.85 -17.80 24.36
C PHE A 6 -27.23 -19.17 23.78
N PHE A 7 -26.72 -19.49 22.60
CA PHE A 7 -26.94 -20.79 21.98
C PHE A 7 -26.16 -21.90 22.70
N HIS A 8 -26.89 -22.80 23.37
CA HIS A 8 -26.36 -24.03 23.97
C HIS A 8 -26.46 -25.19 22.95
N GLY A 9 -25.77 -25.05 21.81
CA GLY A 9 -25.74 -26.05 20.75
C GLY A 9 -24.57 -25.85 19.78
N ILE A 10 -24.27 -26.85 18.95
CA ILE A 10 -23.26 -26.72 17.90
C ILE A 10 -23.78 -25.78 16.81
N THR A 11 -23.06 -24.67 16.60
CA THR A 11 -23.32 -23.73 15.51
C THR A 11 -22.47 -24.12 14.31
N LEU A 12 -23.11 -24.53 13.21
CA LEU A 12 -22.43 -24.75 11.94
C LEU A 12 -22.41 -23.43 11.17
N SER A 13 -21.28 -22.74 11.18
CA SER A 13 -21.00 -21.66 10.24
C SER A 13 -20.19 -22.25 9.10
N LEU A 14 -20.79 -22.33 7.92
CA LEU A 14 -20.10 -22.80 6.71
C LEU A 14 -19.21 -21.66 6.22
N VAL A 15 -17.97 -21.65 6.70
CA VAL A 15 -16.97 -20.66 6.33
C VAL A 15 -16.16 -21.21 5.16
N GLU A 16 -16.57 -20.90 3.93
CA GLU A 16 -15.73 -21.03 2.74
C GLU A 16 -14.68 -19.90 2.74
N THR A 17 -13.76 -19.92 3.70
CA THR A 17 -12.54 -19.11 3.59
C THR A 17 -11.54 -19.89 2.77
N GLY A 18 -11.04 -19.29 1.68
CA GLY A 18 -9.97 -19.87 0.87
C GLY A 18 -8.72 -20.21 1.68
N THR A 19 -7.83 -21.01 1.11
CA THR A 19 -6.58 -21.44 1.77
C THR A 19 -5.79 -20.24 2.26
N ARG A 20 -5.72 -20.05 3.59
CA ARG A 20 -4.85 -19.03 4.18
C ARG A 20 -3.42 -19.54 4.10
N ILE A 21 -2.55 -18.81 3.42
CA ILE A 21 -1.16 -19.24 3.21
C ILE A 21 -0.46 -19.36 4.59
N ILE A 22 0.19 -20.50 4.85
CA ILE A 22 0.86 -20.83 6.12
C ILE A 22 2.13 -19.98 6.33
N SER A 23 2.74 -19.52 5.24
CA SER A 23 3.90 -18.61 5.26
C SER A 23 3.89 -17.73 4.03
N LEU A 24 4.04 -16.42 4.22
CA LEU A 24 4.19 -15.47 3.13
C LEU A 24 5.59 -15.63 2.52
N PRO A 25 5.73 -15.94 1.22
CA PRO A 25 7.03 -15.91 0.57
C PRO A 25 7.65 -14.53 0.75
N SER A 26 8.95 -14.45 0.99
CA SER A 26 9.63 -13.16 1.18
C SER A 26 9.52 -12.25 -0.06
N SER A 27 9.38 -12.83 -1.26
CA SER A 27 9.09 -12.10 -2.50
C SER A 27 7.65 -11.60 -2.63
N SER A 28 6.74 -12.01 -1.76
CA SER A 28 5.32 -11.64 -1.77
C SER A 28 4.99 -10.47 -0.85
N ILE A 29 6.00 -9.78 -0.31
CA ILE A 29 5.80 -8.59 0.52
C ILE A 29 5.87 -7.34 -0.37
N ILE A 30 4.73 -6.68 -0.52
CA ILE A 30 4.55 -5.51 -1.38
C ILE A 30 4.51 -4.26 -0.51
N GLY A 31 5.36 -3.28 -0.81
CA GLY A 31 5.29 -1.93 -0.29
C GLY A 31 4.47 -1.08 -1.24
N LEU A 32 3.38 -0.50 -0.77
CA LEU A 32 2.42 0.23 -1.59
C LEU A 32 2.24 1.63 -1.01
N VAL A 33 2.42 2.65 -1.85
CA VAL A 33 2.08 4.03 -1.52
C VAL A 33 1.06 4.56 -2.51
N ASP A 34 -0.07 5.05 -2.01
CA ASP A 34 -1.13 5.62 -2.84
C ASP A 34 -2.00 6.57 -2.00
N THR A 35 -2.87 7.29 -2.68
CA THR A 35 -3.74 8.31 -2.12
C THR A 35 -4.97 7.73 -1.43
N PHE A 36 -5.37 8.43 -0.37
CA PHE A 36 -6.66 8.25 0.29
C PHE A 36 -7.12 9.56 0.92
N THR A 37 -8.37 9.60 1.36
CA THR A 37 -8.89 10.73 2.16
C THR A 37 -8.90 10.32 3.62
N PRO A 38 -8.03 10.88 4.49
CA PRO A 38 -8.07 10.58 5.91
C PRO A 38 -9.37 11.09 6.54
N GLY A 39 -9.86 10.37 7.55
CA GLY A 39 -11.14 10.67 8.19
C GLY A 39 -11.34 9.90 9.48
N LEU A 40 -12.44 10.20 10.18
CA LEU A 40 -12.77 9.52 11.43
C LEU A 40 -12.95 8.02 11.20
N GLY A 41 -12.25 7.20 11.98
CA GLY A 41 -12.28 5.74 11.89
C GLY A 41 -11.32 5.14 10.85
N LEU A 42 -10.58 5.95 10.11
CA LEU A 42 -9.53 5.52 9.18
C LEU A 42 -8.14 5.70 9.79
N VAL A 43 -7.12 5.11 9.16
CA VAL A 43 -5.73 5.31 9.58
C VAL A 43 -5.27 6.75 9.32
N ALA A 44 -4.33 7.21 10.14
CA ALA A 44 -3.68 8.50 9.90
C ALA A 44 -2.83 8.44 8.63
N SER A 45 -2.68 9.58 7.96
CA SER A 45 -1.80 9.70 6.80
C SER A 45 -0.35 9.40 7.15
N ASN A 46 0.41 8.89 6.19
CA ASN A 46 1.83 8.55 6.31
C ASN A 46 2.16 7.47 7.36
N VAL A 47 1.16 6.77 7.88
CA VAL A 47 1.38 5.67 8.82
C VAL A 47 1.42 4.34 8.04
N PRO A 48 2.54 3.61 8.07
CA PRO A 48 2.61 2.26 7.52
C PRO A 48 1.56 1.36 8.17
N THR A 49 0.80 0.65 7.36
CA THR A 49 -0.27 -0.25 7.79
C THR A 49 -0.09 -1.60 7.11
N LEU A 50 -0.02 -2.68 7.91
CA LEU A 50 0.00 -4.03 7.37
C LEU A 50 -1.41 -4.44 6.93
N LEU A 51 -1.52 -4.92 5.70
CA LEU A 51 -2.73 -5.48 5.13
C LEU A 51 -2.46 -6.91 4.66
N THR A 52 -3.31 -7.83 5.08
CA THR A 52 -3.28 -9.24 4.66
C THR A 52 -4.56 -9.67 3.95
N ARG A 53 -5.57 -8.80 3.94
CA ARG A 53 -6.90 -9.03 3.36
C ARG A 53 -7.49 -7.74 2.82
N GLU A 54 -8.41 -7.85 1.86
CA GLU A 54 -9.13 -6.71 1.29
C GLU A 54 -9.95 -5.95 2.34
N SER A 55 -10.61 -6.65 3.27
CA SER A 55 -11.43 -6.02 4.31
C SER A 55 -10.63 -5.11 5.24
N GLU A 56 -9.35 -5.43 5.48
CA GLU A 56 -8.44 -4.60 6.27
C GLU A 56 -8.11 -3.30 5.50
N ALA A 57 -7.96 -3.38 4.18
CA ALA A 57 -7.71 -2.19 3.35
C ALA A 57 -8.90 -1.24 3.36
N VAL A 58 -10.13 -1.78 3.25
CA VAL A 58 -11.37 -1.00 3.32
C VAL A 58 -11.53 -0.35 4.70
N ALA A 59 -11.25 -1.08 5.78
CA ALA A 59 -11.32 -0.55 7.13
C ALA A 59 -10.27 0.52 7.40
N ALA A 60 -9.05 0.36 6.87
CA ALA A 60 -7.96 1.29 7.10
C ALA A 60 -8.10 2.57 6.28
N PHE A 61 -8.44 2.46 4.99
CA PHE A 61 -8.35 3.58 4.04
C PHE A 61 -9.68 4.00 3.42
N GLY A 62 -10.77 3.27 3.67
CA GLY A 62 -12.08 3.50 3.06
C GLY A 62 -12.25 2.75 1.72
N ALA A 63 -13.49 2.43 1.37
CA ALA A 63 -13.79 1.59 0.20
C ALA A 63 -13.41 2.23 -1.15
N ASP A 64 -13.62 3.55 -1.27
CA ASP A 64 -13.47 4.28 -2.54
C ASP A 64 -12.07 4.88 -2.75
N SER A 65 -11.15 4.64 -1.83
CA SER A 65 -9.79 5.17 -1.90
C SER A 65 -8.95 4.48 -2.98
N ALA A 66 -8.01 5.23 -3.58
CA ALA A 66 -7.13 4.70 -4.62
C ALA A 66 -6.28 3.53 -4.09
N ILE A 67 -5.73 3.72 -2.89
CA ILE A 67 -4.96 2.68 -2.18
C ILE A 67 -5.76 1.38 -2.00
N THR A 68 -7.05 1.47 -1.69
CA THR A 68 -7.92 0.30 -1.50
C THR A 68 -8.17 -0.43 -2.82
N ARG A 69 -8.36 0.31 -3.92
CA ARG A 69 -8.47 -0.30 -5.27
C ARG A 69 -7.17 -1.02 -5.66
N ALA A 70 -6.02 -0.43 -5.38
CA ALA A 70 -4.73 -1.06 -5.65
C ALA A 70 -4.52 -2.33 -4.80
N CYS A 71 -4.86 -2.29 -3.51
CA CYS A 71 -4.83 -3.47 -2.65
C CYS A 71 -5.76 -4.58 -3.15
N LYS A 72 -6.98 -4.24 -3.57
CA LYS A 72 -7.95 -5.18 -4.15
C LYS A 72 -7.40 -5.84 -5.41
N ALA A 73 -6.78 -5.06 -6.30
CA ALA A 73 -6.17 -5.60 -7.52
C ALA A 73 -5.10 -6.65 -7.21
N ILE A 74 -4.28 -6.42 -6.17
CA ILE A 74 -3.28 -7.38 -5.71
C ILE A 74 -3.93 -8.63 -5.12
N PHE A 75 -4.89 -8.46 -4.21
CA PHE A 75 -5.55 -9.59 -3.53
C PHE A 75 -6.34 -10.49 -4.48
N ASN A 76 -6.88 -9.93 -5.57
CA ASN A 76 -7.53 -10.71 -6.63
C ASN A 76 -6.54 -11.64 -7.37
N GLN A 77 -5.27 -11.27 -7.44
CA GLN A 77 -4.24 -12.04 -8.14
C GLN A 77 -3.50 -13.00 -7.21
N SER A 78 -3.23 -12.59 -5.97
CA SER A 78 -2.47 -13.36 -4.98
C SER A 78 -2.76 -12.91 -3.56
N ALA A 79 -2.77 -13.84 -2.61
CA ALA A 79 -2.79 -13.52 -1.18
C ALA A 79 -1.40 -13.07 -0.69
N ALA A 80 -1.02 -11.85 -1.07
CA ALA A 80 0.23 -11.19 -0.67
C ALA A 80 0.06 -10.43 0.65
N ALA A 81 1.17 -10.12 1.33
CA ALA A 81 1.17 -9.16 2.43
C ALA A 81 1.58 -7.79 1.91
N ILE A 82 0.83 -6.77 2.28
CA ILE A 82 1.02 -5.42 1.78
C ILE A 82 1.35 -4.52 2.98
N VAL A 83 2.48 -3.82 2.91
CA VAL A 83 2.77 -2.68 3.79
C VAL A 83 2.33 -1.44 3.03
N ALA A 84 1.16 -0.93 3.40
CA ALA A 84 0.51 0.19 2.73
C ALA A 84 0.77 1.50 3.48
N VAL A 85 1.10 2.55 2.76
CA VAL A 85 1.23 3.91 3.28
C VAL A 85 0.27 4.81 2.51
N GLY A 86 -0.75 5.31 3.21
CA GLY A 86 -1.70 6.26 2.63
C GLY A 86 -1.17 7.68 2.69
N VAL A 87 -1.13 8.36 1.55
CA VAL A 87 -0.89 9.82 1.48
C VAL A 87 -2.20 10.56 1.25
N PRO A 88 -2.39 11.77 1.81
CA PRO A 88 -3.60 12.54 1.57
C PRO A 88 -3.71 12.89 0.07
N ALA A 89 -4.90 12.73 -0.49
CA ALA A 89 -5.18 13.19 -1.85
C ALA A 89 -5.10 14.73 -1.93
N ASP A 90 -4.50 15.23 -3.00
CA ASP A 90 -4.42 16.67 -3.29
C ASP A 90 -4.72 16.91 -4.77
N THR A 91 -5.30 18.08 -5.08
CA THR A 91 -5.58 18.50 -6.46
C THR A 91 -4.35 19.06 -7.17
N GLU A 92 -3.35 19.52 -6.42
CA GLU A 92 -2.12 20.06 -6.97
C GLU A 92 -1.08 18.95 -7.17
N THR A 93 -0.75 18.66 -8.43
CA THR A 93 0.18 17.57 -8.81
C THR A 93 1.55 17.70 -8.15
N ALA A 94 2.07 18.92 -7.96
CA ALA A 94 3.38 19.14 -7.35
C ALA A 94 3.38 18.77 -5.85
N VAL A 95 2.35 19.21 -5.12
CA VAL A 95 2.15 18.87 -3.71
C VAL A 95 1.97 17.37 -3.56
N LEU A 96 1.15 16.77 -4.42
CA LEU A 96 0.89 15.33 -4.42
C LEU A 96 2.16 14.51 -4.68
N THR A 97 2.94 14.90 -5.68
CA THR A 97 4.23 14.27 -6.01
C THR A 97 5.19 14.33 -4.83
N SER A 98 5.28 15.50 -4.18
CA SER A 98 6.11 15.67 -2.99
C SER A 98 5.62 14.82 -1.82
N ALA A 99 4.31 14.72 -1.60
CA ALA A 99 3.72 13.90 -0.55
C ALA A 99 3.97 12.39 -0.77
N VAL A 100 3.89 11.92 -2.02
CA VAL A 100 4.18 10.52 -2.37
C VAL A 100 5.67 10.19 -2.17
N ILE A 101 6.58 11.05 -2.63
CA ILE A 101 8.03 10.87 -2.38
C ILE A 101 8.32 10.88 -0.88
N GLY A 102 7.71 11.82 -0.17
CA GLY A 102 7.85 12.00 1.26
C GLY A 102 9.27 12.34 1.68
N GLY A 103 9.55 12.16 2.96
CA GLY A 103 10.82 12.49 3.56
C GLY A 103 10.87 12.09 5.03
N VAL A 104 11.73 12.78 5.78
CA VAL A 104 11.76 12.70 7.24
C VAL A 104 11.24 14.03 7.77
N SER A 105 10.12 13.99 8.49
CA SER A 105 9.54 15.15 9.15
C SER A 105 10.39 15.59 10.35
N ALA A 106 10.14 16.80 10.86
CA ALA A 106 10.90 17.37 11.98
C ALA A 106 10.78 16.56 13.29
N ASP A 107 9.70 15.79 13.43
CA ASP A 107 9.45 14.85 14.52
C ASP A 107 10.17 13.50 14.34
N GLY A 108 10.93 13.33 13.24
CA GLY A 108 11.65 12.11 12.90
C GLY A 108 10.78 11.05 12.23
N THR A 109 9.49 11.32 12.00
CA THR A 109 8.61 10.39 11.28
C THR A 109 8.93 10.38 9.80
N ARG A 110 8.88 9.19 9.19
CA ARG A 110 9.04 9.03 7.76
C ARG A 110 7.68 9.14 7.08
N THR A 111 7.64 9.77 5.92
CA THR A 111 6.42 9.99 5.14
C THR A 111 6.54 9.41 3.73
N GLY A 112 5.39 9.21 3.06
CA GLY A 112 5.32 8.69 1.69
C GLY A 112 6.13 7.40 1.49
N LEU A 113 6.93 7.36 0.43
CA LEU A 113 7.81 6.24 0.09
C LEU A 113 8.83 5.92 1.18
N GLN A 114 9.36 6.91 1.91
CA GLN A 114 10.34 6.65 2.96
C GLN A 114 9.76 5.85 4.13
N ALA A 115 8.46 5.98 4.40
CA ALA A 115 7.79 5.25 5.49
C ALA A 115 7.81 3.71 5.27
N LEU A 116 7.98 3.25 4.02
CA LEU A 116 8.12 1.82 3.72
C LEU A 116 9.38 1.19 4.34
N LEU A 117 10.40 1.99 4.65
CA LEU A 117 11.60 1.51 5.37
C LEU A 117 11.27 0.97 6.76
N ASP A 118 10.19 1.46 7.37
CA ASP A 118 9.80 1.10 8.73
C ASP A 118 9.01 -0.22 8.77
N GLY A 119 8.59 -0.75 7.63
CA GLY A 119 7.81 -1.99 7.55
C GLY A 119 8.48 -3.19 8.23
N LYS A 120 9.81 -3.31 8.10
CA LYS A 120 10.56 -4.37 8.79
C LYS A 120 10.53 -4.19 10.31
N SER A 121 10.67 -2.96 10.80
CA SER A 121 10.71 -2.71 12.25
C SER A 121 9.33 -2.84 12.88
N LEU A 122 8.28 -2.38 12.19
CA LEU A 122 6.92 -2.35 12.72
C LEU A 122 6.22 -3.70 12.60
N PHE A 123 6.43 -4.40 11.49
CA PHE A 123 5.64 -5.59 11.14
C PHE A 123 6.48 -6.84 10.91
N ASN A 124 7.81 -6.76 11.07
CA ASN A 124 8.75 -7.81 10.69
C ASN A 124 8.64 -8.23 9.21
N LEU A 125 8.15 -7.32 8.36
CA LEU A 125 7.92 -7.54 6.94
C LEU A 125 8.66 -6.46 6.15
N GLN A 126 9.76 -6.86 5.52
CA GLN A 126 10.52 -5.97 4.66
C GLN A 126 9.95 -6.02 3.24
N PRO A 127 9.45 -4.90 2.68
CA PRO A 127 8.98 -4.87 1.30
C PRO A 127 10.07 -5.30 0.31
N ARG A 128 9.74 -6.25 -0.58
CA ARG A 128 10.63 -6.71 -1.66
C ARG A 128 10.15 -6.29 -3.04
N LEU A 129 8.90 -5.85 -3.14
CA LEU A 129 8.32 -5.16 -4.29
C LEU A 129 7.85 -3.78 -3.82
N VAL A 130 8.16 -2.73 -4.58
CA VAL A 130 7.74 -1.36 -4.25
C VAL A 130 6.90 -0.82 -5.41
N ILE A 131 5.71 -0.33 -5.09
CA ILE A 131 4.78 0.21 -6.08
C ILE A 131 4.18 1.55 -5.61
N ALA A 132 3.99 2.46 -6.54
CA ALA A 132 3.23 3.70 -6.35
C ALA A 132 2.30 3.87 -7.56
N PRO A 133 1.15 3.17 -7.59
CA PRO A 133 0.29 3.08 -8.77
C PRO A 133 -0.09 4.46 -9.31
N LYS A 134 0.06 4.69 -10.62
CA LYS A 134 -0.23 5.99 -11.31
C LYS A 134 0.63 7.18 -10.89
N HIS A 135 1.36 7.09 -9.78
CA HIS A 135 2.30 8.13 -9.33
C HIS A 135 3.70 7.90 -9.87
N SER A 136 4.07 6.64 -10.11
CA SER A 136 5.38 6.23 -10.63
C SER A 136 5.65 6.64 -12.09
N ALA A 137 4.65 7.14 -12.82
CA ALA A 137 4.83 7.73 -14.15
C ALA A 137 5.47 9.13 -14.11
N THR A 138 5.58 9.74 -12.92
CA THR A 138 6.31 10.99 -12.73
C THR A 138 7.77 10.67 -12.41
N GLU A 139 8.70 11.22 -13.20
CA GLU A 139 10.14 10.93 -13.09
C GLU A 139 10.69 11.10 -11.67
N ALA A 140 10.30 12.18 -10.98
CA ALA A 140 10.72 12.43 -9.60
C ALA A 140 10.32 11.31 -8.63
N VAL A 141 9.14 10.71 -8.81
CA VAL A 141 8.66 9.57 -8.00
C VAL A 141 9.44 8.31 -8.37
N ALA A 142 9.64 8.05 -9.67
CA ALA A 142 10.42 6.90 -10.13
C ALA A 142 11.87 6.93 -9.62
N THR A 143 12.55 8.07 -9.69
CA THR A 143 13.90 8.23 -9.14
C THR A 143 13.92 7.95 -7.63
N ALA A 144 12.94 8.47 -6.89
CA ALA A 144 12.83 8.21 -5.45
C ALA A 144 12.56 6.73 -5.15
N MET A 145 11.73 6.06 -5.97
CA MET A 145 11.46 4.63 -5.88
C MET A 145 12.70 3.79 -6.16
N ASP A 146 13.51 4.15 -7.16
CA ASP A 146 14.75 3.42 -7.49
C ASP A 146 15.76 3.50 -6.32
N VAL A 147 15.97 4.69 -5.77
CA VAL A 147 16.80 4.89 -4.58
C VAL A 147 16.29 4.08 -3.39
N LEU A 148 14.97 4.07 -3.17
CA LEU A 148 14.35 3.29 -2.09
C LEU A 148 14.49 1.78 -2.32
N ALA A 149 14.29 1.31 -3.55
CA ALA A 149 14.44 -0.08 -3.94
C ALA A 149 15.89 -0.56 -3.70
N GLY A 150 16.88 0.27 -4.03
CA GLY A 150 18.29 0.01 -3.75
C GLY A 150 18.61 -0.14 -2.25
N LYS A 151 17.96 0.66 -1.39
CA LYS A 151 18.06 0.57 0.09
C LYS A 151 17.39 -0.68 0.64
N LEU A 152 16.19 -1.00 0.17
CA LEU A 152 15.40 -2.16 0.61
C LEU A 152 15.87 -3.49 -0.01
N LYS A 153 16.76 -3.47 -1.01
CA LYS A 153 17.06 -4.63 -1.88
C LYS A 153 15.78 -5.21 -2.48
N ALA A 154 14.91 -4.31 -2.90
CA ALA A 154 13.61 -4.57 -3.51
C ALA A 154 13.64 -4.26 -5.02
N ILE A 155 12.56 -4.58 -5.70
CA ILE A 155 12.33 -4.20 -7.10
C ILE A 155 11.22 -3.15 -7.12
N GLY A 156 11.47 -2.00 -7.75
CA GLY A 156 10.45 -0.99 -8.01
C GLY A 156 9.68 -1.32 -9.29
N ILE A 157 8.36 -1.40 -9.24
CA ILE A 157 7.51 -1.54 -10.44
C ILE A 157 7.05 -0.13 -10.81
N ILE A 158 7.59 0.37 -11.92
CA ILE A 158 7.39 1.74 -12.40
C ILE A 158 6.43 1.70 -13.60
N ASP A 159 5.43 2.57 -13.59
CA ASP A 159 4.48 2.74 -14.68
C ASP A 159 5.06 3.72 -15.72
N GLY A 160 4.84 3.44 -17.00
CA GLY A 160 5.19 4.36 -18.08
C GLY A 160 4.14 5.47 -18.28
N PRO A 161 4.51 6.60 -18.91
CA PRO A 161 3.56 7.65 -19.28
C PRO A 161 2.54 7.12 -20.31
N ASN A 162 1.25 7.35 -20.09
CA ASN A 162 0.17 6.88 -20.95
C ASN A 162 -0.08 7.78 -22.19
N THR A 163 0.99 8.24 -22.86
CA THR A 163 0.88 9.21 -23.97
C THR A 163 1.28 8.62 -25.31
N THR A 164 2.57 8.33 -25.54
CA THR A 164 3.05 7.67 -26.76
C THR A 164 4.12 6.63 -26.43
N ASP A 165 4.31 5.66 -27.32
CA ASP A 165 5.34 4.63 -27.19
C ASP A 165 6.75 5.24 -27.19
N GLU A 166 6.96 6.36 -27.92
CA GLU A 166 8.21 7.11 -27.83
C GLU A 166 8.43 7.72 -26.45
N ALA A 167 7.39 8.32 -25.85
CA ALA A 167 7.48 8.88 -24.50
C ALA A 167 7.77 7.79 -23.45
N ALA A 168 7.23 6.59 -23.63
CA ALA A 168 7.53 5.44 -22.78
C ALA A 168 8.98 4.96 -22.92
N THR A 169 9.53 4.98 -24.15
CA THR A 169 10.92 4.55 -24.40
C THR A 169 11.93 5.56 -23.83
N THR A 170 11.69 6.86 -24.02
CA THR A 170 12.53 7.94 -23.47
C THR A 170 12.52 7.96 -21.94
N TYR A 171 11.44 7.52 -21.31
CA TYR A 171 11.33 7.47 -19.86
C TYR A 171 12.20 6.37 -19.21
N VAL A 172 12.48 5.29 -19.95
CA VAL A 172 13.24 4.13 -19.46
C VAL A 172 14.73 4.21 -19.84
N SER A 173 15.07 4.99 -20.87
CA SER A 173 16.43 5.19 -21.39
C SER A 173 17.22 6.24 -20.61
#